data_AF-A0A661R4C9-F1
#
_entry.id   AF-A0A661R4C9-F1
#
_cell.length_a   1.000
_cell.length_b   1.000
_cell.length_c   1.000
_cell.angle_alpha   90.00
_cell.angle_beta   90.00
_cell.angle_gamma   90.00
#
_symmetry.space_group_name_H-M   'P 1'
#
loop_
_entity.id
_entity.type
_entity.pdbx_description
1 polymer ?
#
loop_
_entity_poly.entity_id
_entity_poly.type
_entity_poly.pdbx_seq_one_letter_code
_entity_poly.pdbx_strand_id
1 'polypeptide(L)'
;MIGNDTYVHVPEQMVLPEQSFDIDVTLESVILTDELRNEISALSPHVRLINKRVVEKIRSRYSENDEMKRLRQLAQGVDCPEYINHIESCRAWGKTEKEKIGLY
;
A
#
# COMPACT_ATOMS: atom_id res chain seq x y z
N MET A 1 -19.36 -13.39 -5.83
CA MET A 1 -18.87 -13.11 -4.45
C MET A 1 -17.39 -12.79 -4.56
N ILE A 2 -17.03 -11.51 -4.65
CA ILE A 2 -15.64 -11.07 -4.47
C ILE A 2 -15.68 -10.33 -3.15
N GLY A 3 -15.11 -10.92 -2.09
CA GLY A 3 -15.29 -10.41 -0.73
C GLY A 3 -16.72 -10.62 -0.20
N ASN A 4 -17.25 -9.62 0.52
CA ASN A 4 -18.58 -9.64 1.13
C ASN A 4 -19.65 -8.91 0.29
N ASP A 5 -19.29 -8.52 -0.95
CA ASP A 5 -20.14 -7.69 -1.79
C ASP A 5 -21.04 -8.55 -2.70
N THR A 6 -22.31 -8.17 -2.74
CA THR A 6 -23.31 -8.77 -3.63
C THR A 6 -23.42 -7.92 -4.88
N TYR A 7 -22.98 -8.48 -6.00
CA TYR A 7 -23.13 -7.85 -7.31
C TYR A 7 -24.50 -8.18 -7.87
N VAL A 8 -25.25 -7.16 -8.24
CA VAL A 8 -26.56 -7.30 -8.89
C VAL A 8 -26.45 -6.74 -10.30
N HIS A 9 -26.77 -7.55 -11.29
CA HIS A 9 -26.87 -7.12 -12.68
C HIS A 9 -28.23 -6.45 -12.89
N VAL A 10 -28.23 -5.21 -13.37
CA VAL A 10 -29.44 -4.44 -13.71
C VAL A 10 -29.59 -4.44 -15.25
N PRO A 11 -30.67 -5.01 -15.81
CA PRO A 11 -30.91 -5.00 -17.26
C PRO A 11 -31.03 -3.58 -17.84
N GLU A 12 -30.58 -3.39 -19.08
CA GLU A 12 -30.56 -2.06 -19.74
C GLU A 12 -31.93 -1.38 -19.86
N GLN A 13 -33.02 -2.16 -19.92
CA GLN A 13 -34.38 -1.61 -20.05
C GLN A 13 -35.01 -1.22 -18.70
N MET A 14 -34.31 -1.45 -17.57
CA MET A 14 -34.81 -1.18 -16.24
C MET A 14 -34.47 0.25 -15.82
N VAL A 15 -35.50 1.08 -15.59
CA VAL A 15 -35.32 2.38 -14.96
C VAL A 15 -35.17 2.16 -13.46
N LEU A 16 -33.98 2.44 -12.93
CA LEU A 16 -33.74 2.43 -11.49
C LEU A 16 -34.52 3.57 -10.83
N PRO A 17 -35.12 3.34 -9.65
CA PRO A 17 -35.68 4.44 -8.87
C PRO A 17 -34.59 5.44 -8.49
N GLU A 18 -34.99 6.66 -8.14
CA GLU A 18 -34.09 7.70 -7.65
C GLU A 18 -33.26 7.14 -6.48
N GLN A 19 -31.95 7.02 -6.68
CA GLN A 19 -31.03 6.56 -5.67
C GLN A 19 -30.82 7.72 -4.69
N SER A 20 -31.21 7.55 -3.44
CA SER A 20 -30.87 8.51 -2.39
C SER A 20 -29.36 8.53 -2.20
N PHE A 21 -28.68 9.50 -2.80
CA PHE A 21 -27.35 9.89 -2.35
C PHE A 21 -27.49 10.74 -1.08
N ASP A 22 -28.07 10.15 -0.02
CA ASP A 22 -27.95 10.66 1.35
C ASP A 22 -26.56 10.29 1.85
N ILE A 23 -25.55 10.88 1.23
CA ILE A 23 -24.26 11.04 1.87
C ILE A 23 -24.47 12.22 2.82
N ASP A 24 -25.18 11.96 3.93
CA ASP A 24 -25.30 12.87 5.07
C ASP A 24 -23.95 12.89 5.83
N VAL A 25 -22.88 13.16 5.07
CA VAL A 25 -21.55 13.33 5.60
C VAL A 25 -21.44 14.83 5.80
N THR A 26 -21.64 15.26 7.04
CA THR A 26 -21.12 16.53 7.52
C THR A 26 -19.60 16.48 7.37
N LEU A 27 -19.13 16.84 6.19
CA LEU A 27 -17.72 16.92 5.85
C LEU A 27 -17.14 18.12 6.58
N GLU A 28 -16.53 17.87 7.73
CA GLU A 28 -15.75 18.88 8.42
C GLU A 28 -14.31 18.86 7.90
N SER A 29 -13.75 20.05 7.69
CA SER A 29 -12.34 20.16 7.33
C SER A 29 -11.49 19.77 8.54
N VAL A 30 -10.64 18.76 8.37
CA VAL A 30 -9.71 18.32 9.41
C VAL A 30 -8.29 18.69 8.98
N ILE A 31 -7.53 19.26 9.91
CA ILE A 31 -6.10 19.46 9.72
C ILE A 31 -5.43 18.09 9.87
N LEU A 32 -4.79 17.61 8.80
CA LEU A 32 -4.05 16.36 8.82
C LEU A 32 -2.72 16.55 9.57
N THR A 33 -2.76 16.41 10.89
CA THR A 33 -1.57 16.38 11.73
C THR A 33 -0.73 15.14 11.44
N ASP A 34 0.55 15.16 11.80
CA ASP A 34 1.44 14.01 11.59
C ASP A 34 0.99 12.78 12.40
N GLU A 35 0.46 12.98 13.61
CA GLU A 35 -0.13 11.92 14.44
C GLU A 35 -1.33 11.28 13.74
N LEU A 36 -2.28 12.09 13.27
CA LEU A 36 -3.45 11.59 12.54
C LEU A 36 -3.06 10.90 11.23
N ARG A 37 -2.08 11.43 10.50
CA ARG A 37 -1.53 10.78 9.30
C ARG A 37 -0.93 9.41 9.64
N ASN A 38 -0.19 9.30 10.72
CA ASN A 38 0.41 8.03 11.16
C ASN A 38 -0.66 7.00 11.56
N GLU A 39 -1.71 7.42 12.27
CA GLU A 39 -2.85 6.55 12.63
C GLU A 39 -3.58 6.05 11.38
N ILE A 40 -3.92 6.94 10.45
CA ILE A 40 -4.57 6.58 9.18
C ILE A 40 -3.66 5.64 8.37
N SER A 41 -2.36 5.95 8.30
CA SER A 41 -1.38 5.13 7.57
C SER A 41 -1.25 3.73 8.15
N ALA A 42 -1.27 3.58 9.48
CA ALA A 42 -1.22 2.30 10.17
C ALA A 42 -2.44 1.41 9.87
N LEU A 43 -3.63 2.02 9.73
CA LEU A 43 -4.87 1.30 9.45
C LEU A 43 -5.13 1.09 7.95
N SER A 44 -4.51 1.89 7.08
CA SER A 44 -4.78 1.92 5.64
C SER A 44 -4.47 0.59 4.94
N PRO A 45 -5.46 -0.05 4.30
CA PRO A 45 -5.24 -1.23 3.46
C PRO A 45 -4.30 -0.95 2.29
N HIS A 46 -4.32 0.27 1.75
CA HIS A 46 -3.45 0.67 0.64
C HIS A 46 -1.99 0.75 1.07
N VAL A 47 -1.70 1.31 2.24
CA VAL A 47 -0.34 1.34 2.81
C VAL A 47 0.17 -0.08 3.04
N ARG A 48 -0.67 -0.96 3.60
CA ARG A 48 -0.34 -2.38 3.80
C ARG A 48 -0.05 -3.09 2.46
N LEU A 49 -0.85 -2.83 1.42
CA LEU A 49 -0.63 -3.39 0.09
C LEU A 49 0.66 -2.87 -0.55
N ILE A 50 0.96 -1.57 -0.43
CA ILE A 50 2.21 -0.99 -0.92
C ILE A 50 3.41 -1.64 -0.22
N ASN A 51 3.37 -1.77 1.11
CA ASN A 51 4.43 -2.44 1.88
C ASN A 51 4.65 -3.88 1.40
N LYS A 52 3.57 -4.64 1.17
CA LYS A 52 3.66 -5.99 0.62
C LYS A 52 4.32 -6.00 -0.76
N ARG A 53 3.94 -5.07 -1.65
CA ARG A 53 4.53 -4.94 -2.99
C ARG A 53 6.00 -4.54 -2.97
N VAL A 54 6.44 -3.75 -2.00
CA VAL A 54 7.87 -3.45 -1.82
C VAL A 54 8.65 -4.73 -1.55
N VAL A 55 8.14 -5.60 -0.65
CA VAL A 55 8.75 -6.91 -0.37
C VAL A 55 8.73 -7.81 -1.61
N GLU A 56 7.63 -7.87 -2.34
CA GLU A 56 7.52 -8.62 -3.60
C GLU A 56 8.54 -8.13 -4.64
N LYS A 57 8.76 -6.81 -4.74
CA LYS A 57 9.77 -6.22 -5.64
C LYS A 57 11.18 -6.63 -5.26
N ILE A 58 11.54 -6.59 -3.99
CA ILE A 58 12.84 -7.09 -3.50
C ILE A 58 13.01 -8.57 -3.86
N ARG A 59 11.94 -9.35 -3.62
CA ARG A 59 11.92 -10.80 -3.85
C ARG A 59 11.89 -11.22 -5.32
N SER A 60 11.55 -10.31 -6.22
CA SER A 60 11.64 -10.55 -7.67
C SER A 60 13.09 -10.77 -8.13
N ARG A 61 14.07 -10.25 -7.37
CA ARG A 61 15.49 -10.38 -7.68
C ARG A 61 16.25 -11.28 -6.70
N TYR A 62 15.87 -11.29 -5.43
CA TYR A 62 16.54 -12.08 -4.39
C TYR A 62 15.54 -13.03 -3.73
N SER A 63 15.79 -14.34 -3.78
CA SER A 63 14.97 -15.28 -3.02
C SER A 63 15.14 -15.05 -1.51
N GLU A 64 14.21 -15.55 -0.68
CA GLU A 64 14.35 -15.42 0.79
C GLU A 64 15.69 -15.99 1.30
N ASN A 65 16.18 -17.07 0.68
CA ASN A 65 17.49 -17.64 1.01
C ASN A 65 18.65 -16.72 0.62
N ASP A 66 18.53 -16.01 -0.50
CA ASP A 66 19.54 -15.04 -0.91
C ASP A 66 19.53 -13.83 0.01
N GLU A 67 18.36 -13.32 0.38
CA GLU A 67 18.21 -12.24 1.37
C GLU A 67 18.90 -12.63 2.69
N MET A 68 18.65 -13.85 3.21
CA MET A 68 19.32 -14.35 4.42
C MET A 68 20.85 -14.43 4.27
N LYS A 69 21.36 -14.88 3.11
CA LYS A 69 22.81 -14.92 2.84
C LYS A 69 23.40 -13.52 2.83
N ARG A 70 22.75 -12.54 2.18
CA ARG A 70 23.21 -11.15 2.13
C ARG A 70 23.18 -10.50 3.50
N LEU A 71 22.13 -10.72 4.30
CA LEU A 71 22.05 -10.24 5.68
C LEU A 71 23.17 -10.80 6.55
N ARG A 72 23.51 -12.10 6.38
CA ARG A 72 24.65 -12.71 7.08
C ARG A 72 25.98 -12.09 6.67
N GLN A 73 26.18 -11.84 5.37
CA GLN A 73 27.37 -11.15 4.85
C GLN A 73 27.51 -9.75 5.46
N LEU A 74 26.44 -8.95 5.46
CA LEU A 74 26.42 -7.63 6.06
C LEU A 74 26.74 -7.65 7.57
N ALA A 75 26.19 -8.63 8.30
CA ALA A 75 26.50 -8.80 9.73
C ALA A 75 27.97 -9.15 10.00
N GLN A 76 28.67 -9.72 9.02
CA GLN A 76 30.12 -9.98 9.06
C GLN A 76 30.95 -8.80 8.55
N GLY A 77 30.33 -7.66 8.24
CA GLY A 77 31.01 -6.48 7.71
C GLY A 77 31.33 -6.56 6.21
N VAL A 78 30.78 -7.54 5.49
CA VAL A 78 30.95 -7.63 4.04
C VAL A 78 29.98 -6.69 3.35
N ASP A 79 30.51 -5.73 2.59
CA ASP A 79 29.69 -4.79 1.84
C ASP A 79 28.95 -5.48 0.68
N CYS A 80 27.67 -5.13 0.51
CA CYS A 80 26.78 -5.68 -0.50
C CYS A 80 26.02 -4.54 -1.20
N PRO A 81 26.72 -3.61 -1.88
CA PRO A 81 26.13 -2.35 -2.34
C PRO A 81 25.01 -2.56 -3.36
N GLU A 82 25.11 -3.58 -4.23
CA GLU A 82 24.03 -3.89 -5.17
C GLU A 82 22.71 -4.27 -4.48
N TYR A 83 22.81 -5.07 -3.40
CA TYR A 83 21.65 -5.51 -2.64
C TYR A 83 21.04 -4.34 -1.87
N ILE A 84 21.87 -3.52 -1.22
CA ILE A 84 21.44 -2.32 -0.50
C ILE A 84 20.75 -1.34 -1.46
N ASN A 85 21.39 -1.02 -2.59
CA ASN A 85 20.84 -0.10 -3.59
C ASN A 85 19.51 -0.61 -4.15
N HIS A 86 19.38 -1.92 -4.35
CA HIS A 86 18.12 -2.51 -4.79
C HIS A 86 17.02 -2.34 -3.74
N ILE A 87 17.29 -2.64 -2.46
CA ILE A 87 16.33 -2.43 -1.37
C ILE A 87 15.91 -0.97 -1.29
N GLU A 88 16.87 -0.04 -1.32
CA GLU A 88 16.58 1.38 -1.21
C GLU A 88 15.79 1.90 -2.42
N SER A 89 16.06 1.41 -3.63
CA SER A 89 15.23 1.73 -4.80
C SER A 89 13.78 1.23 -4.65
N CYS A 90 13.58 0.04 -4.08
CA CYS A 90 12.24 -0.50 -3.82
C CYS A 90 11.51 0.30 -2.73
N ARG A 91 12.21 0.73 -1.69
CA ARG A 91 11.67 1.57 -0.61
C ARG A 91 11.33 2.97 -1.11
N ALA A 92 12.18 3.58 -1.93
CA ALA A 92 11.93 4.87 -2.57
C ALA A 92 10.66 4.81 -3.41
N TRP A 93 10.49 3.76 -4.22
CA TRP A 93 9.23 3.53 -4.94
C TRP A 93 8.03 3.42 -3.98
N GLY A 94 8.15 2.63 -2.90
CA GLY A 94 7.08 2.49 -1.91
C GLY A 94 6.71 3.80 -1.23
N LYS A 95 7.69 4.69 -0.99
CA LYS A 95 7.47 6.04 -0.48
C LYS A 95 6.68 6.87 -1.50
N THR A 96 7.11 6.93 -2.75
CA THR A 96 6.41 7.66 -3.81
C THR A 96 4.97 7.19 -4.02
N GLU A 97 4.71 5.88 -3.92
CA GLU A 97 3.32 5.37 -4.01
C GLU A 97 2.46 5.77 -2.81
N LYS A 98 3.02 5.93 -1.62
CA LYS A 98 2.28 6.41 -0.45
C LYS A 98 2.04 7.92 -0.48
N GLU A 99 2.96 8.69 -1.06
CA GLU A 99 2.79 10.13 -1.32
C GLU A 99 1.59 10.38 -2.25
N LYS A 100 1.38 9.52 -3.27
CA LYS A 100 0.21 9.62 -4.17
C LYS A 100 -1.15 9.52 -3.47
N ILE A 101 -1.21 8.84 -2.32
CA ILE A 101 -2.44 8.70 -1.52
C ILE A 101 -2.49 9.67 -0.34
N GLY A 102 -1.52 10.59 -0.23
CA GLY A 102 -1.47 11.64 0.80
C GLY A 102 -1.11 11.16 2.20
N LEU A 103 -0.57 9.93 2.33
CA LEU A 103 -0.26 9.30 3.63
C LEU A 103 1.23 9.23 3.93
N TYR A 104 2.05 9.98 3.18
CA TYR A 104 3.49 10.08 3.36
C TYR A 104 4.00 11.45 2.95
#